data_AF-A0A2H8TP14-F1
#
_entry.id   AF-A0A2H8TP14-F1
#
_cell.length_a   1.000
_cell.length_b   1.000
_cell.length_c   1.000
_cell.angle_alpha   90.00
_cell.angle_beta   90.00
_cell.angle_gamma   90.00
#
_symmetry.space_group_name_H-M   'P 1'
#
loop_
_entity.id
_entity.type
_entity.pdbx_description
1 polymer ?
#
loop_
_entity_poly.entity_id
_entity_poly.type
_entity_poly.pdbx_seq_one_letter_code
_entity_poly.pdbx_strand_id
1 'polypeptide(L)'
;MKLLMYFRRYMNDHLIKAGADVLAKDADQLSRTPYMYQWYRSTSSVIMQLTNGTLQINFTDHTKVILCPLMNAVTFIENNVFRTYRFNTIAEHGCSPELGKCLEYAHKKIGSILKDSPV
;
A
#
# COMPACT_ATOMS: atom_id res chain seq x y z
N MET A 1 28.13 3.30 2.48
CA MET A 1 26.72 3.49 2.06
C MET A 1 26.61 4.46 0.87
N LYS A 2 27.03 4.08 -0.35
CA LYS A 2 26.90 4.96 -1.54
C LYS A 2 25.57 4.76 -2.27
N LEU A 3 25.14 3.51 -2.47
CA LEU A 3 23.91 3.18 -3.20
C LEU A 3 22.66 3.78 -2.56
N LEU A 4 22.53 3.69 -1.23
CA LEU A 4 21.40 4.29 -0.50
C LEU A 4 21.35 5.82 -0.67
N MET A 5 22.50 6.49 -0.70
CA MET A 5 22.55 7.94 -0.92
C MET A 5 22.09 8.31 -2.33
N TYR A 6 22.46 7.52 -3.34
CA TYR A 6 21.97 7.71 -4.71
C TYR A 6 20.45 7.52 -4.80
N PHE A 7 19.90 6.45 -4.20
CA PHE A 7 18.45 6.26 -4.14
C PHE A 7 17.76 7.44 -3.46
N ARG A 8 18.25 7.87 -2.30
CA ARG A 8 17.67 9.00 -1.56
C ARG A 8 17.67 10.27 -2.41
N ARG A 9 18.80 10.63 -3.03
CA ARG A 9 18.91 11.83 -3.87
C ARG A 9 17.96 11.76 -5.06
N TYR A 10 17.98 10.64 -5.78
CA TYR A 10 17.11 10.47 -6.93
C TYR A 10 15.63 10.59 -6.58
N MET A 11 15.19 9.94 -5.49
CA MET A 11 13.80 10.02 -5.03
C MET A 11 13.38 11.44 -4.67
N ASN A 12 14.25 12.19 -3.97
CA ASN A 12 13.96 13.57 -3.58
C ASN A 12 13.84 14.52 -4.77
N ASP A 13 14.70 14.33 -5.78
CA ASP A 13 14.82 15.27 -6.89
C ASP A 13 13.79 14.97 -8.01
N HIS A 14 13.30 13.73 -8.13
CA HIS A 14 12.53 13.30 -9.31
C HIS A 14 11.16 12.68 -9.01
N LEU A 15 10.84 12.33 -7.76
CA LEU A 15 9.59 11.63 -7.44
C LEU A 15 8.64 12.49 -6.62
N ILE A 16 7.34 12.35 -6.90
CA ILE A 16 6.27 12.98 -6.12
C ILE A 16 5.98 12.12 -4.89
N LYS A 17 5.95 12.75 -3.72
CA LYS A 17 5.62 12.08 -2.45
C LYS A 17 4.10 11.85 -2.35
N ALA A 18 3.68 10.59 -2.47
CA ALA A 18 2.29 10.22 -2.24
C ALA A 18 1.89 10.52 -0.78
N GLY A 19 0.76 11.19 -0.59
CA GLY A 19 0.21 11.47 0.74
C GLY A 19 0.97 12.51 1.54
N ALA A 20 1.70 13.42 0.87
CA ALA A 20 2.39 14.52 1.52
C ALA A 20 1.49 15.30 2.49
N ASP A 21 0.22 15.51 2.14
CA ASP A 21 -0.76 16.25 2.96
C ASP A 21 -1.32 15.43 4.14
N VAL A 22 -1.31 14.09 4.05
CA VAL A 22 -1.88 13.18 5.05
C VAL A 22 -0.88 12.87 6.16
N LEU A 23 0.41 12.82 5.84
CA LEU A 23 1.51 12.52 6.76
C LEU A 23 1.68 13.55 7.89
N ALA A 24 1.03 14.71 7.79
CA ALA A 24 1.09 15.74 8.83
C ALA A 24 0.26 15.40 10.08
N LYS A 25 -0.64 14.41 10.03
CA LYS A 25 -1.65 14.23 11.08
C LYS A 25 -1.41 13.13 12.10
N ASP A 26 -0.83 11.97 11.76
CA ASP A 26 -0.70 10.87 12.74
C ASP A 26 0.46 9.94 12.40
N ALA A 27 1.70 10.44 12.50
CA ALA A 27 2.83 9.54 12.64
C ALA A 27 2.93 9.14 14.11
N ASP A 28 2.52 7.91 14.43
CA ASP A 28 2.73 7.30 15.73
C ASP A 28 4.26 7.19 15.98
N GLN A 29 4.83 8.25 16.57
CA GLN A 29 6.29 8.47 16.71
C GLN A 29 6.96 7.40 17.59
N LEU A 30 6.17 6.52 18.19
CA LEU A 30 6.62 5.45 19.07
C LEU A 30 6.81 4.10 18.34
N SER A 31 6.29 3.95 17.10
CA SER A 31 6.41 2.68 16.38
C SER A 31 7.74 2.55 15.62
N ARG A 32 8.34 1.35 15.66
CA ARG A 32 9.55 1.04 14.87
C ARG A 32 9.23 1.15 13.38
N THR A 33 9.99 1.98 12.65
CA THR A 33 9.83 2.16 11.21
C THR A 33 9.89 0.81 10.48
N PRO A 34 8.83 0.41 9.76
CA PRO A 34 8.84 -0.83 9.00
C PRO A 34 9.77 -0.71 7.80
N TYR A 35 10.27 -1.85 7.30
CA TYR A 35 11.03 -1.92 6.07
C TYR A 35 10.35 -2.85 5.07
N MET A 36 10.77 -2.77 3.81
CA MET A 36 10.24 -3.61 2.74
C MET A 36 10.68 -5.06 2.97
N TYR A 37 9.71 -5.95 3.19
CA TYR A 37 9.96 -7.38 3.30
C TYR A 37 10.20 -7.97 1.90
N GLN A 38 9.29 -7.72 0.98
CA GLN A 38 9.38 -8.14 -0.41
C GLN A 38 8.53 -7.25 -1.31
N TRP A 39 8.81 -7.30 -2.61
CA TRP A 39 8.02 -6.59 -3.61
C TRP A 39 7.90 -7.41 -4.90
N TYR A 40 6.80 -7.21 -5.60
CA TYR A 40 6.50 -7.88 -6.86
C TYR A 40 6.01 -6.85 -7.88
N ARG A 41 6.38 -7.04 -9.14
CA ARG A 41 5.89 -6.22 -10.26
C ARG A 41 5.11 -7.08 -11.22
N SER A 42 3.95 -6.58 -11.63
CA SER A 42 3.18 -7.08 -12.76
C SER A 42 3.12 -6.03 -13.88
N THR A 43 2.45 -6.35 -14.97
CA THR A 43 2.14 -5.40 -16.04
C THR A 43 1.23 -4.27 -15.59
N SER A 44 0.42 -4.48 -14.55
CA SER A 44 -0.61 -3.55 -14.07
C SER A 44 -0.34 -2.94 -12.70
N SER A 45 0.67 -3.42 -11.96
CA SER A 45 0.88 -2.97 -10.58
C SER A 45 2.28 -3.25 -10.05
N VAL A 46 2.65 -2.54 -8.99
CA VAL A 46 3.74 -2.90 -8.08
C VAL A 46 3.14 -3.17 -6.70
N ILE A 47 3.46 -4.32 -6.13
CA ILE A 47 3.01 -4.77 -4.82
C ILE A 47 4.20 -4.72 -3.88
N MET A 48 4.04 -4.13 -2.70
CA MET A 48 5.08 -3.99 -1.68
C MET A 48 4.52 -4.48 -0.35
N GLN A 49 5.17 -5.46 0.25
CA GLN A 49 4.86 -5.94 1.58
C GLN A 49 5.86 -5.38 2.57
N LEU A 50 5.38 -4.79 3.65
CA LEU A 50 6.18 -4.28 4.74
C LEU A 50 6.23 -5.29 5.90
N THR A 51 7.26 -5.21 6.72
CA THR A 51 7.47 -6.15 7.84
C THR A 51 6.42 -6.08 8.95
N ASN A 52 5.63 -5.02 9.02
CA ASN A 52 4.49 -4.89 9.93
C ASN A 52 3.20 -5.52 9.38
N GLY A 53 3.28 -6.22 8.24
CA GLY A 53 2.14 -6.84 7.56
C GLY A 53 1.37 -5.90 6.63
N THR A 54 1.70 -4.61 6.56
CA THR A 54 1.08 -3.69 5.60
C THR A 54 1.40 -4.14 4.17
N LEU A 55 0.36 -4.19 3.32
CA LEU A 55 0.51 -4.44 1.88
C LEU A 55 0.08 -3.19 1.10
N GLN A 56 0.99 -2.64 0.31
CA GLN A 56 0.69 -1.54 -0.60
C GLN A 56 0.71 -2.02 -2.05
N ILE A 57 -0.32 -1.67 -2.81
CA ILE A 57 -0.40 -1.94 -4.24
C ILE A 57 -0.54 -0.60 -4.97
N ASN A 58 0.40 -0.32 -5.87
CA ASN A 58 0.38 0.84 -6.74
C ASN A 58 0.02 0.38 -8.15
N PHE A 59 -1.11 0.84 -8.69
CA PHE A 59 -1.57 0.52 -10.03
C PHE A 59 -1.05 1.52 -11.08
N THR A 60 -1.12 1.13 -12.36
CA THR A 60 -0.65 1.94 -13.50
C THR A 60 -1.51 3.18 -13.77
N ASP A 61 -2.77 3.18 -13.35
CA ASP A 61 -3.70 4.31 -13.41
C ASP A 61 -3.51 5.31 -12.24
N HIS A 62 -2.40 5.18 -11.50
CA HIS A 62 -2.06 5.95 -10.31
C HIS A 62 -2.95 5.73 -9.08
N THR A 63 -3.93 4.83 -9.17
CA THR A 63 -4.70 4.34 -8.03
C THR A 63 -3.79 3.51 -7.11
N LYS A 64 -4.04 3.55 -5.80
CA LYS A 64 -3.31 2.75 -4.82
C LYS A 64 -4.25 2.18 -3.77
N VAL A 65 -3.92 1.00 -3.27
CA VAL A 65 -4.53 0.44 -2.06
C VAL A 65 -3.46 0.11 -1.03
N ILE A 66 -3.74 0.44 0.23
CA ILE A 66 -2.91 0.08 1.38
C ILE A 66 -3.78 -0.76 2.31
N LEU A 67 -3.45 -2.04 2.45
CA LEU A 67 -4.13 -2.97 3.35
C LEU A 67 -3.36 -3.01 4.67
N CYS A 68 -4.07 -2.83 5.78
CA CYS A 68 -3.51 -2.92 7.12
C CYS A 68 -4.23 -4.03 7.90
N PRO A 69 -3.57 -5.19 8.13
CA PRO A 69 -4.20 -6.30 8.84
C PRO A 69 -4.52 -5.97 10.30
N LEU A 70 -3.67 -5.18 10.97
CA LEU A 70 -3.88 -4.79 12.37
C LEU A 70 -5.14 -3.92 12.58
N MET A 71 -5.45 -3.07 11.60
CA MET A 71 -6.64 -2.21 11.64
C MET A 71 -7.86 -2.84 10.99
N ASN A 72 -7.71 -4.02 10.39
CA ASN A 72 -8.69 -4.66 9.53
C ASN A 72 -9.32 -3.64 8.53
N ALA A 73 -8.45 -2.90 7.85
CA ALA A 73 -8.84 -1.76 7.02
C ALA A 73 -8.04 -1.65 5.72
N VAL A 74 -8.60 -0.95 4.75
CA VAL A 74 -7.98 -0.56 3.48
C VAL A 74 -8.02 0.96 3.31
N THR A 75 -6.90 1.54 2.91
CA THR A 75 -6.85 2.92 2.39
C THR A 75 -6.82 2.87 0.87
N PHE A 76 -7.83 3.46 0.25
CA PHE A 76 -7.94 3.68 -1.20
C PHE A 76 -7.44 5.09 -1.53
N ILE A 77 -6.55 5.18 -2.51
CA ILE A 77 -5.95 6.44 -2.95
C ILE A 77 -6.19 6.61 -4.44
N GLU A 78 -6.94 7.64 -4.79
CA GLU A 78 -7.26 7.99 -6.17
C GLU A 78 -7.19 9.52 -6.29
N ASN A 79 -6.53 10.04 -7.32
CA ASN A 79 -6.35 11.49 -7.53
C ASN A 79 -5.81 12.23 -6.29
N ASN A 80 -4.87 11.61 -5.57
CA ASN A 80 -4.32 12.08 -4.28
C ASN A 80 -5.33 12.22 -3.13
N VAL A 81 -6.56 11.72 -3.27
CA VAL A 81 -7.56 11.66 -2.20
C VAL A 81 -7.41 10.34 -1.46
N PHE A 82 -7.22 10.41 -0.14
CA PHE A 82 -7.05 9.25 0.74
C PHE A 82 -8.37 8.95 1.44
N ARG A 83 -8.87 7.72 1.28
CA ARG A 83 -10.08 7.25 1.97
C ARG A 83 -9.81 5.92 2.64
N THR A 84 -9.96 5.86 3.96
CA THR A 84 -9.74 4.62 4.73
C THR A 84 -11.07 4.02 5.13
N TYR A 85 -11.23 2.73 4.88
CA TYR A 85 -12.44 1.96 5.15
C TYR A 85 -12.09 0.72 5.97
N ARG A 86 -12.86 0.43 7.00
CA ARG A 86 -12.80 -0.87 7.67
C ARG A 86 -13.46 -1.91 6.76
N PHE A 87 -12.91 -3.13 6.71
CA PHE A 87 -13.50 -4.19 5.88
C PHE A 87 -14.92 -4.54 6.30
N ASN A 88 -15.23 -4.52 7.60
CA ASN A 88 -16.59 -4.75 8.09
C ASN A 88 -17.58 -3.71 7.53
N THR A 89 -17.19 -2.43 7.48
CA THR A 89 -18.04 -1.38 6.92
C THR A 89 -18.30 -1.61 5.43
N ILE A 90 -17.28 -2.04 4.67
CA ILE A 90 -17.44 -2.42 3.26
C ILE A 90 -18.37 -3.63 3.11
N ALA A 91 -18.24 -4.63 3.98
CA ALA A 91 -19.07 -5.84 3.93
C ALA A 91 -20.55 -5.52 4.20
N GLU A 92 -20.83 -4.58 5.09
CA GLU A 92 -22.20 -4.16 5.45
C GLU A 92 -22.83 -3.22 4.41
N HIS A 93 -22.07 -2.26 3.88
CA HIS A 93 -22.60 -1.15 3.08
C HIS A 93 -22.18 -1.19 1.61
N GLY A 94 -21.33 -2.13 1.23
CA GLY A 94 -20.69 -2.17 -0.09
C GLY A 94 -19.54 -1.18 -0.23
N CYS A 95 -19.01 -1.09 -1.46
CA CYS A 95 -17.99 -0.11 -1.85
C CYS A 95 -18.20 0.30 -3.31
N SER A 96 -17.43 1.29 -3.77
CA SER A 96 -17.46 1.66 -5.19
C SER A 96 -16.91 0.51 -6.06
N PRO A 97 -17.35 0.41 -7.33
CA PRO A 97 -16.84 -0.62 -8.25
C PRO A 97 -15.32 -0.60 -8.41
N GLU A 98 -14.70 0.57 -8.34
CA GLU A 98 -13.25 0.78 -8.48
C GLU A 98 -12.51 0.18 -7.29
N LEU A 99 -12.98 0.46 -6.06
CA LEU A 99 -12.42 -0.15 -4.85
C LEU A 99 -12.64 -1.66 -4.86
N GLY A 100 -13.84 -2.12 -5.26
CA GLY A 100 -14.15 -3.55 -5.38
C GLY A 100 -13.17 -4.29 -6.30
N LYS A 101 -12.91 -3.75 -7.50
CA LYS A 101 -11.91 -4.31 -8.44
C LYS A 101 -10.50 -4.36 -7.84
N CYS A 102 -10.09 -3.31 -7.13
CA CYS A 102 -8.79 -3.27 -6.47
C CYS A 102 -8.67 -4.33 -5.37
N LEU A 103 -9.73 -4.52 -4.58
CA LEU A 103 -9.79 -5.54 -3.52
C LEU A 103 -9.79 -6.95 -4.07
N GLU A 104 -10.55 -7.21 -5.13
CA GLU A 104 -10.55 -8.51 -5.82
C GLU A 104 -9.15 -8.84 -6.38
N TYR A 105 -8.51 -7.87 -7.03
CA TYR A 105 -7.13 -8.02 -7.50
C TYR A 105 -6.15 -8.31 -6.36
N ALA A 106 -6.27 -7.56 -5.26
CA ALA A 106 -5.42 -7.75 -4.08
C ALA A 106 -5.60 -9.14 -3.48
N HIS A 107 -6.84 -9.60 -3.29
CA HIS A 107 -7.16 -10.91 -2.77
C HIS A 107 -6.53 -12.03 -3.62
N LYS A 108 -6.68 -11.95 -4.95
CA LYS A 108 -6.08 -12.91 -5.89
C LYS A 108 -4.55 -12.93 -5.78
N LYS A 109 -3.90 -11.76 -5.63
CA LYS A 109 -2.45 -11.66 -5.53
C LYS A 109 -1.91 -12.11 -4.19
N ILE A 110 -2.58 -11.80 -3.09
CA ILE A 110 -2.21 -12.27 -1.75
C ILE A 110 -2.18 -13.80 -1.71
N GLY A 111 -3.18 -14.47 -2.29
CA GLY A 111 -3.20 -15.94 -2.36
C GLY A 111 -2.07 -16.55 -3.18
N SER A 112 -1.43 -15.78 -4.07
CA SER A 112 -0.21 -16.20 -4.78
C SER A 112 1.05 -15.89 -3.98
N ILE A 113 1.12 -14.71 -3.36
CA ILE A 113 2.30 -14.22 -2.64
C ILE A 113 2.53 -14.99 -1.34
N LEU A 114 1.46 -15.35 -0.62
CA LEU A 114 1.56 -16.11 0.64
C LEU A 114 1.88 -17.59 0.44
N LYS A 115 1.73 -18.14 -0.77
CA LYS A 115 2.13 -19.53 -1.06
C LYS A 115 3.64 -19.70 -1.19
N ASP A 116 4.35 -18.62 -1.50
CA ASP A 116 5.81 -18.63 -1.68
C ASP A 116 6.57 -18.29 -0.39
N SER A 117 5.86 -18.06 0.74
CA SER A 117 6.49 -17.82 2.03
C SER A 117 6.76 -19.16 2.73
N PRO A 118 8.02 -19.52 3.03
CA PRO A 118 8.31 -20.73 3.79
C PRO A 118 7.72 -20.57 5.20
N VAL A 119 7.01 -21.61 5.65
CA VAL A 119 6.53 -21.78 7.03
C VAL A 119 7.72 -21.82 7.98
#